data_AF-U1WMC6-F1
#
_entry.id   AF-U1WMC6-F1
#
_cell.length_a   1.000
_cell.length_b   1.000
_cell.length_c   1.000
_cell.angle_alpha   90.00
_cell.angle_beta   90.00
_cell.angle_gamma   90.00
#
_symmetry.space_group_name_H-M   'P 1'
#
loop_
_entity.id
_entity.type
_entity.pdbx_description
1 polymer ?
#
loop_
_entity_poly.entity_id
_entity_poly.type
_entity_poly.pdbx_seq_one_letter_code
_entity_poly.pdbx_strand_id
1 'polypeptide(L)'
;MGAEINTLLQPKGIQPIPPAFSQVPYDVVNQVYYANTLPSSVVSIPNGRIYGEPEHCSIIAPDNKLIWDISWSGEPTVGEHWFFKQERALQYKETAESIAILTIPWICHQNYYHWTLENLSRINLIRKSGMKVDKFIMHPRNLRFHYETLNRLGILDEQIIEVNQALHLKANQLIVPRLGMPPLLPPKWACEFVRKELFTSMEQNGKYNRIYISRGSAKHRKIKNEDEVSQFLNHLGFQKITLENYTLNEQIQLIASADIIVSPHGAGLANLIFAKPGTKIIELFNPSWAIPLYWVLSNWCNLDYYFYIGDPVGSPSFPVRSDMSIQLPQLKNVLELAGV
;
A
#
# COMPACT_ATOMS: atom_id res chain seq x y z
N MET A 1 -22.65 32.41 -11.01
CA MET A 1 -22.45 31.26 -11.92
C MET A 1 -21.40 30.38 -11.29
N GLY A 2 -21.63 29.20 -10.76
CA GLY A 2 -22.78 28.31 -10.65
C GLY A 2 -22.15 27.03 -10.08
N ALA A 3 -22.59 26.58 -8.92
CA ALA A 3 -21.97 25.49 -8.18
C ALA A 3 -22.10 24.17 -8.94
N GLU A 4 -20.98 23.59 -9.40
CA GLU A 4 -20.88 22.16 -9.67
C GLU A 4 -20.11 21.50 -8.51
N ILE A 5 -20.84 21.28 -7.42
CA ILE A 5 -20.36 20.47 -6.31
C ILE A 5 -20.60 19.01 -6.72
N ASN A 6 -19.53 18.37 -7.18
CA ASN A 6 -19.48 16.94 -7.50
C ASN A 6 -19.89 16.10 -6.28
N THR A 7 -21.17 15.76 -6.18
CA THR A 7 -21.69 14.79 -5.21
C THR A 7 -22.30 13.64 -6.00
N LEU A 8 -21.71 12.45 -5.87
CA LEU A 8 -22.08 11.24 -6.61
C LEU A 8 -23.14 10.44 -5.86
N LEU A 9 -24.13 9.91 -6.58
CA LEU A 9 -25.11 8.91 -6.12
C LEU A 9 -24.61 7.47 -6.37
N GLN A 10 -25.12 6.50 -5.59
CA GLN A 10 -24.68 5.10 -5.54
C GLN A 10 -24.94 4.25 -6.81
N PRO A 11 -23.93 3.50 -7.29
CA PRO A 11 -24.09 2.06 -7.58
C PRO A 11 -23.12 1.09 -6.84
N LYS A 12 -23.48 -0.21 -6.80
CA LYS A 12 -22.78 -1.34 -6.15
C LYS A 12 -21.51 -1.86 -6.89
N GLY A 13 -20.66 -0.97 -7.40
CA GLY A 13 -19.40 -1.27 -8.10
C GLY A 13 -18.36 -0.15 -7.94
N ILE A 14 -17.13 -0.28 -8.47
CA ILE A 14 -16.18 0.85 -8.46
C ILE A 14 -16.82 1.99 -9.23
N GLN A 15 -17.03 3.13 -8.55
CA GLN A 15 -17.43 4.34 -9.23
C GLN A 15 -16.36 4.81 -10.22
N PRO A 16 -16.74 5.45 -11.35
CA PRO A 16 -15.80 6.15 -12.21
C PRO A 16 -14.88 7.05 -11.38
N ILE A 17 -13.59 7.12 -11.76
CA ILE A 17 -12.65 8.04 -11.11
C ILE A 17 -13.20 9.47 -11.30
N PRO A 18 -13.35 10.27 -10.22
CA PRO A 18 -13.86 11.63 -10.33
C PRO A 18 -13.04 12.48 -11.32
N PRO A 19 -13.67 13.27 -12.20
CA PRO A 19 -12.96 14.10 -13.18
C PRO A 19 -11.91 15.02 -12.55
N ALA A 20 -12.09 15.43 -11.29
CA ALA A 20 -11.12 16.24 -10.56
C ALA A 20 -9.72 15.60 -10.45
N PHE A 21 -9.60 14.26 -10.46
CA PHE A 21 -8.29 13.60 -10.48
C PHE A 21 -7.52 13.86 -11.79
N SER A 22 -8.21 14.12 -12.90
CA SER A 22 -7.56 14.48 -14.18
C SER A 22 -7.05 15.92 -14.22
N GLN A 23 -7.43 16.76 -13.24
CA GLN A 23 -6.99 18.15 -13.15
C GLN A 23 -5.64 18.30 -12.41
N VAL A 24 -5.16 17.22 -11.77
CA VAL A 24 -3.86 17.17 -11.10
C VAL A 24 -2.92 16.30 -11.92
N PRO A 25 -1.63 16.68 -12.09
CA PRO A 25 -0.67 15.86 -12.82
C PRO A 25 -0.63 14.43 -12.26
N TYR A 26 -1.05 13.47 -13.08
CA TYR A 26 -0.88 12.04 -12.84
C TYR A 26 0.27 11.56 -13.74
N ASP A 27 1.32 11.02 -13.14
CA ASP A 27 2.55 10.67 -13.85
C ASP A 27 2.29 9.60 -14.93
N VAL A 28 2.45 10.03 -16.19
CA VAL A 28 2.21 9.26 -17.42
C VAL A 28 3.18 8.08 -17.53
N VAL A 29 4.36 8.15 -16.92
CA VAL A 29 5.35 7.06 -16.96
C VAL A 29 4.81 5.77 -16.32
N ASN A 30 3.92 5.90 -15.33
CA ASN A 30 3.28 4.74 -14.73
C ASN A 30 2.19 4.11 -15.64
N GLN A 31 1.60 4.85 -16.59
CA GLN A 31 0.54 4.34 -17.47
C GLN A 31 0.99 3.17 -18.35
N VAL A 32 2.26 3.15 -18.77
CA VAL A 32 2.81 2.11 -19.66
C VAL A 32 2.93 0.76 -18.94
N TYR A 33 3.24 0.75 -17.63
CA TYR A 33 3.29 -0.49 -16.84
C TYR A 33 1.88 -0.98 -16.43
N TYR A 34 0.91 -0.07 -16.34
CA TYR A 34 -0.49 -0.37 -15.99
C TYR A 34 -1.31 -0.97 -17.14
N ALA A 35 -0.82 -0.91 -18.38
CA ALA A 35 -1.54 -1.40 -19.56
C ALA A 35 -1.46 -2.92 -19.76
N ASN A 36 -0.46 -3.61 -19.20
CA ASN A 36 -0.23 -5.05 -19.40
C ASN A 36 -0.44 -5.85 -18.11
N THR A 37 -1.65 -5.78 -17.56
CA THR A 37 -1.99 -6.49 -16.31
C THR A 37 -2.41 -7.91 -16.61
N LEU A 38 -1.48 -8.84 -16.40
CA LEU A 38 -1.76 -10.26 -16.46
C LEU A 38 -2.51 -10.70 -15.19
N PRO A 39 -3.41 -11.70 -15.23
CA PRO A 39 -4.26 -12.06 -14.09
C PRO A 39 -3.46 -12.52 -12.86
N SER A 40 -4.08 -12.47 -11.67
CA SER A 40 -3.47 -13.05 -10.46
C SER A 40 -3.14 -14.53 -10.69
N SER A 41 -1.94 -14.97 -10.32
CA SER A 41 -1.50 -16.34 -10.53
C SER A 41 -0.43 -16.75 -9.51
N VAL A 42 -0.18 -18.05 -9.41
CA VAL A 42 0.99 -18.60 -8.73
C VAL A 42 1.71 -19.51 -9.69
N VAL A 43 2.99 -19.27 -9.91
CA VAL A 43 3.83 -20.09 -10.78
C VAL A 43 4.78 -20.90 -9.91
N SER A 44 4.89 -22.20 -10.18
CA SER A 44 5.96 -23.04 -9.62
C SER A 44 7.05 -23.19 -10.68
N ILE A 45 8.30 -22.90 -10.30
CA ILE A 45 9.47 -22.98 -11.15
C ILE A 45 10.40 -24.05 -10.54
N PRO A 46 10.36 -25.30 -11.02
CA PRO A 46 11.28 -26.33 -10.58
C PRO A 46 12.72 -25.91 -10.84
N ASN A 47 13.62 -26.07 -9.87
CA ASN A 47 15.02 -25.63 -9.98
C ASN A 47 15.20 -24.13 -10.29
N GLY A 48 14.19 -23.30 -10.01
CA GLY A 48 14.29 -21.85 -10.13
C GLY A 48 15.26 -21.26 -9.13
N ARG A 49 15.86 -20.11 -9.49
CA ARG A 49 16.75 -19.38 -8.59
C ARG A 49 16.20 -18.00 -8.25
N ILE A 50 16.55 -17.54 -7.07
CA ILE A 50 16.45 -16.15 -6.67
C ILE A 50 17.84 -15.59 -6.44
N TYR A 51 18.08 -14.41 -6.99
CA TYR A 51 19.26 -13.61 -6.77
C TYR A 51 18.82 -12.29 -6.15
N GLY A 52 19.31 -11.99 -4.96
CA GLY A 52 18.87 -10.82 -4.22
C GLY A 52 20.02 -10.03 -3.59
N GLU A 53 19.71 -8.76 -3.40
CA GLU A 53 20.32 -7.83 -2.47
C GLU A 53 19.18 -7.13 -1.70
N PRO A 54 19.44 -6.47 -0.55
CA PRO A 54 18.38 -6.02 0.36
C PRO A 54 17.23 -5.25 -0.28
N GLU A 55 17.49 -4.50 -1.36
CA GLU A 55 16.52 -3.64 -2.04
C GLU A 55 15.99 -4.23 -3.36
N HIS A 56 16.69 -5.21 -3.93
CA HIS A 56 16.40 -5.73 -5.27
C HIS A 56 16.45 -7.25 -5.32
N CYS A 57 15.50 -7.86 -6.02
CA CYS A 57 15.42 -9.31 -6.16
C CYS A 57 15.10 -9.69 -7.60
N SER A 58 15.74 -10.76 -8.06
CA SER A 58 15.66 -11.27 -9.43
C SER A 58 15.31 -12.73 -9.40
N ILE A 59 14.33 -13.12 -10.21
CA ILE A 59 13.93 -14.50 -10.40
C ILE A 59 14.56 -15.01 -11.69
N ILE A 60 15.27 -16.12 -11.59
CA ILE A 60 16.03 -16.72 -12.70
C ILE A 60 15.47 -18.12 -12.97
N ALA A 61 15.09 -18.36 -14.22
CA ALA A 61 14.63 -19.65 -14.70
C ALA A 61 15.77 -20.70 -14.75
N PRO A 62 15.44 -22.01 -14.81
CA PRO A 62 16.44 -23.08 -14.87
C PRO A 62 17.38 -23.01 -16.09
N ASP A 63 16.93 -22.41 -17.18
CA ASP A 63 17.73 -22.15 -18.40
C ASP A 63 18.59 -20.88 -18.31
N ASN A 64 18.77 -20.34 -17.09
CA ASN A 64 19.55 -19.15 -16.76
C ASN A 64 19.00 -17.83 -17.33
N LYS A 65 17.71 -17.77 -17.69
CA LYS A 65 17.07 -16.52 -18.11
C LYS A 65 16.44 -15.78 -16.93
N LEU A 66 16.61 -14.46 -16.91
CA LEU A 66 15.86 -13.59 -16.00
C LEU A 66 14.37 -13.60 -16.38
N ILE A 67 13.51 -13.82 -15.41
CA ILE A 67 12.06 -13.73 -15.60
C ILE A 67 11.64 -12.28 -15.31
N TRP A 68 11.57 -11.47 -16.37
CA TRP A 68 11.42 -10.02 -16.28
C TRP A 68 10.15 -9.55 -15.56
N ASP A 69 8.98 -10.14 -15.86
CA ASP A 69 7.68 -9.68 -15.35
C ASP A 69 7.52 -9.78 -13.83
N ILE A 70 8.28 -10.66 -13.19
CA ILE A 70 8.32 -10.87 -11.72
C ILE A 70 9.61 -10.37 -11.07
N SER A 71 10.58 -9.91 -11.86
CA SER A 71 11.87 -9.38 -11.37
C SER A 71 11.99 -7.86 -11.52
N TRP A 72 11.11 -7.23 -12.30
CA TRP A 72 11.18 -5.81 -12.62
C TRP A 72 11.35 -4.96 -11.36
N SER A 73 12.39 -4.12 -11.34
CA SER A 73 12.68 -3.25 -10.22
C SER A 73 12.66 -1.78 -10.61
N GLY A 74 12.00 -1.45 -11.72
CA GLY A 74 11.87 -0.07 -12.18
C GLY A 74 12.49 0.30 -13.49
N GLU A 75 13.29 -0.60 -14.03
CA GLU A 75 14.14 -0.29 -15.16
C GLU A 75 13.29 -0.14 -16.43
N PRO A 76 13.62 0.82 -17.32
CA PRO A 76 12.86 1.04 -18.55
C PRO A 76 12.88 -0.17 -19.48
N THR A 77 13.99 -0.91 -19.50
CA THR A 77 14.19 -2.07 -20.39
C THR A 77 14.84 -3.24 -19.67
N VAL A 78 14.64 -4.46 -20.21
CA VAL A 78 15.24 -5.70 -19.69
C VAL A 78 16.77 -5.60 -19.62
N GLY A 79 17.41 -5.01 -20.63
CA GLY A 79 18.87 -4.88 -20.69
C GLY A 79 19.46 -3.97 -19.61
N GLU A 80 18.66 -3.07 -19.04
CA GLU A 80 19.09 -2.15 -17.99
C GLU A 80 18.87 -2.71 -16.58
N HIS A 81 18.29 -3.90 -16.46
CA HIS A 81 17.99 -4.52 -15.18
C HIS A 81 19.23 -4.63 -14.29
N TRP A 82 19.08 -4.30 -13.00
CA TRP A 82 20.17 -4.28 -12.02
C TRP A 82 20.98 -5.58 -11.98
N PHE A 83 20.31 -6.74 -12.18
CA PHE A 83 20.95 -8.05 -12.25
C PHE A 83 22.05 -8.15 -13.31
N PHE A 84 21.98 -7.40 -14.40
CA PHE A 84 23.01 -7.43 -15.46
C PHE A 84 24.17 -6.46 -15.20
N LYS A 85 24.02 -5.58 -14.20
CA LYS A 85 25.01 -4.57 -13.81
C LYS A 85 25.87 -5.00 -12.61
N GLN A 86 25.54 -6.14 -12.02
CA GLN A 86 26.23 -6.68 -10.85
C GLN A 86 27.57 -7.33 -11.23
N GLU A 87 28.57 -7.23 -10.36
CA GLU A 87 29.91 -7.81 -10.54
C GLU A 87 30.18 -9.05 -9.67
N ARG A 88 29.20 -9.45 -8.85
CA ARG A 88 29.28 -10.60 -7.95
C ARG A 88 29.32 -11.91 -8.75
N ALA A 89 30.13 -12.84 -8.28
CA ALA A 89 30.14 -14.19 -8.83
C ALA A 89 28.75 -14.83 -8.72
N LEU A 90 28.26 -15.41 -9.82
CA LEU A 90 26.94 -16.07 -9.88
C LEU A 90 26.94 -17.48 -9.26
N GLN A 91 27.70 -17.68 -8.19
CA GLN A 91 27.62 -18.90 -7.38
C GLN A 91 26.32 -18.88 -6.59
N TYR A 92 25.64 -20.03 -6.52
CA TYR A 92 24.40 -20.19 -5.77
C TYR A 92 24.50 -21.34 -4.79
N LYS A 93 23.76 -21.24 -3.69
CA LYS A 93 23.49 -22.37 -2.81
C LYS A 93 22.29 -23.16 -3.33
N GLU A 94 22.27 -24.46 -3.09
CA GLU A 94 21.12 -25.31 -3.42
C GLU A 94 20.38 -25.74 -2.15
N THR A 95 19.06 -25.89 -2.25
CA THR A 95 18.21 -26.46 -1.19
C THR A 95 17.15 -27.38 -1.80
N ALA A 96 16.79 -28.43 -1.04
CA ALA A 96 15.70 -29.34 -1.39
C ALA A 96 14.31 -28.74 -1.06
N GLU A 97 14.27 -27.57 -0.44
CA GLU A 97 13.05 -26.90 0.00
C GLU A 97 12.25 -26.28 -1.15
N SER A 98 10.94 -26.23 -0.98
CA SER A 98 10.02 -25.44 -1.80
C SER A 98 9.89 -24.05 -1.19
N ILE A 99 10.25 -23.02 -1.95
CA ILE A 99 10.42 -21.66 -1.44
C ILE A 99 9.44 -20.71 -2.11
N ALA A 100 8.63 -20.03 -1.32
CA ALA A 100 7.73 -19.00 -1.80
C ALA A 100 8.37 -17.61 -1.77
N ILE A 101 8.14 -16.82 -2.81
CA ILE A 101 8.68 -15.47 -2.95
C ILE A 101 7.64 -14.42 -2.53
N LEU A 102 8.02 -13.62 -1.54
CA LEU A 102 7.27 -12.45 -1.06
C LEU A 102 8.09 -11.17 -1.21
N THR A 103 9.07 -11.14 -2.11
CA THR A 103 9.81 -9.90 -2.42
C THR A 103 8.95 -9.00 -3.32
N ILE A 104 9.11 -7.69 -3.18
CA ILE A 104 8.41 -6.70 -4.00
C ILE A 104 9.39 -5.63 -4.50
N PRO A 105 9.20 -5.11 -5.71
CA PRO A 105 10.07 -4.07 -6.26
C PRO A 105 10.20 -2.83 -5.35
N TRP A 106 11.31 -2.09 -5.48
CA TRP A 106 11.45 -0.68 -5.06
C TRP A 106 11.45 -0.31 -3.56
N ILE A 107 12.06 -1.09 -2.65
CA ILE A 107 12.03 -0.81 -1.19
C ILE A 107 10.58 -0.65 -0.66
N CYS A 108 9.58 -1.07 -1.46
CA CYS A 108 8.17 -0.95 -1.10
C CYS A 108 7.83 -1.79 0.13
N HIS A 109 8.70 -2.74 0.50
CA HIS A 109 8.57 -3.51 1.73
C HIS A 109 8.49 -2.62 2.97
N GLN A 110 9.19 -1.48 3.01
CA GLN A 110 9.13 -0.55 4.15
C GLN A 110 7.88 0.35 4.12
N ASN A 111 7.17 0.40 3.00
CA ASN A 111 5.96 1.18 2.86
C ASN A 111 4.76 0.36 3.34
N TYR A 112 4.07 0.85 4.37
CA TYR A 112 2.95 0.16 5.00
C TYR A 112 1.84 -0.25 4.01
N TYR A 113 1.57 0.54 2.98
CA TYR A 113 0.55 0.24 1.98
C TYR A 113 0.92 -0.99 1.15
N HIS A 114 2.11 -0.96 0.54
CA HIS A 114 2.58 -2.04 -0.31
C HIS A 114 2.79 -3.33 0.48
N TRP A 115 3.30 -3.23 1.70
CA TRP A 115 3.36 -4.37 2.61
C TRP A 115 1.96 -4.96 2.82
N THR A 116 1.03 -4.15 3.31
CA THR A 116 -0.27 -4.63 3.78
C THR A 116 -1.14 -5.15 2.65
N LEU A 117 -1.27 -4.41 1.53
CA LEU A 117 -2.24 -4.73 0.49
C LEU A 117 -1.65 -5.50 -0.70
N GLU A 118 -0.35 -5.41 -0.94
CA GLU A 118 0.30 -6.16 -2.03
C GLU A 118 1.09 -7.36 -1.50
N ASN A 119 1.91 -7.18 -0.47
CA ASN A 119 2.79 -8.24 0.03
C ASN A 119 1.99 -9.33 0.74
N LEU A 120 1.21 -8.97 1.77
CA LEU A 120 0.44 -9.96 2.53
C LEU A 120 -0.57 -10.72 1.65
N SER A 121 -1.18 -10.03 0.68
CA SER A 121 -2.14 -10.63 -0.26
C SER A 121 -1.56 -11.76 -1.11
N ARG A 122 -0.23 -11.78 -1.34
CA ARG A 122 0.43 -12.89 -2.04
C ARG A 122 0.40 -14.18 -1.24
N ILE A 123 0.36 -14.11 0.10
CA ILE A 123 0.21 -15.28 0.97
C ILE A 123 -1.12 -15.98 0.70
N ASN A 124 -2.20 -15.22 0.42
CA ASN A 124 -3.49 -15.81 0.05
C ASN A 124 -3.39 -16.62 -1.25
N LEU A 125 -2.68 -16.10 -2.27
CA LEU A 125 -2.50 -16.79 -3.54
C LEU A 125 -1.74 -18.10 -3.34
N ILE A 126 -0.65 -18.05 -2.56
CA ILE A 126 0.15 -19.23 -2.20
C ILE A 126 -0.71 -20.26 -1.45
N ARG A 127 -1.50 -19.84 -0.45
CA ARG A 127 -2.39 -20.76 0.29
C ARG A 127 -3.43 -21.40 -0.63
N LYS A 128 -4.05 -20.61 -1.51
CA LYS A 128 -5.07 -21.08 -2.44
C LYS A 128 -4.52 -22.00 -3.53
N SER A 129 -3.23 -21.94 -3.84
CA SER A 129 -2.64 -22.84 -4.84
C SER A 129 -2.49 -24.27 -4.32
N GLY A 130 -2.55 -24.49 -3.00
CA GLY A 130 -2.33 -25.79 -2.38
C GLY A 130 -0.88 -26.30 -2.48
N MET A 131 0.04 -25.46 -2.96
CA MET A 131 1.45 -25.82 -3.07
C MET A 131 2.08 -25.88 -1.66
N LYS A 132 2.91 -26.90 -1.42
CA LYS A 132 3.70 -27.00 -0.20
C LYS A 132 4.77 -25.90 -0.19
N VAL A 133 4.87 -25.17 0.91
CA VAL A 133 5.89 -24.15 1.13
C VAL A 133 6.66 -24.49 2.39
N ASP A 134 7.96 -24.67 2.26
CA ASP A 134 8.86 -24.92 3.38
C ASP A 134 9.42 -23.61 3.95
N LYS A 135 9.77 -22.65 3.08
CA LYS A 135 10.29 -21.33 3.46
C LYS A 135 9.69 -20.19 2.61
N PHE A 136 9.70 -18.98 3.16
CA PHE A 136 9.39 -17.74 2.47
C PHE A 136 10.65 -16.89 2.33
N ILE A 137 10.89 -16.30 1.16
CA ILE A 137 11.90 -15.26 0.99
C ILE A 137 11.23 -13.89 0.91
N MET A 138 11.73 -12.93 1.69
CA MET A 138 11.25 -11.55 1.72
C MET A 138 12.40 -10.57 2.00
N HIS A 139 12.15 -9.28 1.76
CA HIS A 139 13.09 -8.22 2.13
C HIS A 139 13.30 -8.15 3.66
N PRO A 140 14.43 -7.57 4.12
CA PRO A 140 14.70 -7.41 5.55
C PRO A 140 13.57 -6.75 6.33
N ARG A 141 13.21 -7.35 7.48
CA ARG A 141 12.12 -6.84 8.31
C ARG A 141 12.64 -5.89 9.38
N ASN A 142 12.51 -4.58 9.14
CA ASN A 142 13.03 -3.56 10.06
C ASN A 142 11.94 -2.79 10.82
N LEU A 143 10.66 -3.06 10.56
CA LEU A 143 9.53 -2.29 11.08
C LEU A 143 8.57 -3.20 11.85
N ARG A 144 8.01 -2.64 12.93
CA ARG A 144 7.09 -3.34 13.84
C ARG A 144 5.96 -4.08 13.12
N PHE A 145 5.34 -3.43 12.13
CA PHE A 145 4.21 -4.02 11.41
C PHE A 145 4.57 -5.27 10.61
N HIS A 146 5.84 -5.46 10.19
CA HIS A 146 6.25 -6.69 9.52
C HIS A 146 6.05 -7.89 10.44
N TYR A 147 6.57 -7.79 11.67
CA TYR A 147 6.51 -8.84 12.66
C TYR A 147 5.07 -9.07 13.14
N GLU A 148 4.33 -8.00 13.45
CA GLU A 148 2.94 -8.11 13.94
C GLU A 148 2.01 -8.78 12.91
N THR A 149 2.12 -8.40 11.63
CA THR A 149 1.26 -8.96 10.58
C THR A 149 1.63 -10.39 10.19
N LEU A 150 2.92 -10.75 10.16
CA LEU A 150 3.36 -12.14 9.88
C LEU A 150 3.00 -13.09 11.02
N ASN A 151 3.21 -12.67 12.27
CA ASN A 151 2.78 -13.44 13.44
C ASN A 151 1.27 -13.70 13.42
N ARG A 152 0.48 -12.67 13.07
CA ARG A 152 -0.97 -12.79 12.89
C ARG A 152 -1.36 -13.80 11.80
N LEU A 153 -0.57 -13.87 10.74
CA LEU A 153 -0.75 -14.83 9.65
C LEU A 153 -0.16 -16.22 9.98
N GLY A 154 0.43 -16.42 11.15
CA GLY A 154 1.04 -17.69 11.55
C GLY A 154 2.29 -18.05 10.74
N ILE A 155 2.99 -17.07 10.17
CA ILE A 155 4.29 -17.28 9.52
C ILE A 155 5.38 -17.05 10.57
N LEU A 156 6.09 -18.12 10.93
CA LEU A 156 7.12 -18.11 11.95
C LEU A 156 8.46 -17.61 11.40
N ASP A 157 9.30 -17.02 12.25
CA ASP A 157 10.62 -16.50 11.86
C ASP A 157 11.52 -17.57 11.26
N GLU A 158 11.44 -18.81 11.76
CA GLU A 158 12.19 -19.95 11.22
C GLU A 158 11.80 -20.30 9.78
N GLN A 159 10.60 -19.92 9.34
CA GLN A 159 10.14 -20.14 7.97
C GLN A 159 10.64 -19.04 7.02
N ILE A 160 11.32 -18.01 7.51
CA ILE A 160 11.65 -16.83 6.73
C ILE A 160 13.15 -16.79 6.44
N ILE A 161 13.48 -16.55 5.17
CA ILE A 161 14.81 -16.22 4.69
C ILE A 161 14.79 -14.76 4.26
N GLU A 162 15.48 -13.90 4.99
CA GLU A 162 15.60 -12.50 4.62
C GLU A 162 16.67 -12.30 3.54
N VAL A 163 16.33 -11.50 2.54
CA VAL A 163 17.25 -11.14 1.46
C VAL A 163 18.45 -10.37 2.03
N ASN A 164 19.65 -10.75 1.62
CA ASN A 164 20.89 -10.09 1.97
C ASN A 164 21.83 -9.99 0.76
N GLN A 165 22.96 -9.30 0.93
CA GLN A 165 23.96 -9.07 -0.13
C GLN A 165 24.66 -10.33 -0.65
N ALA A 166 24.39 -11.51 -0.08
CA ALA A 166 24.94 -12.79 -0.53
C ALA A 166 23.84 -13.74 -1.04
N LEU A 167 22.58 -13.31 -1.14
CA LEU A 167 21.49 -14.20 -1.54
C LEU A 167 21.62 -14.56 -3.03
N HIS A 168 21.99 -15.80 -3.29
CA HIS A 168 21.77 -16.48 -4.57
C HIS A 168 21.46 -17.94 -4.25
N LEU A 169 20.20 -18.33 -4.46
CA LEU A 169 19.66 -19.60 -3.99
C LEU A 169 18.88 -20.29 -5.11
N LYS A 170 19.18 -21.57 -5.33
CA LYS A 170 18.40 -22.48 -6.17
C LYS A 170 17.54 -23.35 -5.26
N ALA A 171 16.22 -23.29 -5.46
CA ALA A 171 15.26 -24.09 -4.72
C ALA A 171 14.82 -25.31 -5.53
N ASN A 172 14.37 -26.38 -4.87
CA ASN A 172 13.73 -27.50 -5.55
C ASN A 172 12.50 -27.02 -6.33
N GLN A 173 11.68 -26.18 -5.69
CA GLN A 173 10.61 -25.42 -6.34
C GLN A 173 10.61 -23.98 -5.86
N LEU A 174 10.60 -23.04 -6.80
CA LEU A 174 10.39 -21.63 -6.50
C LEU A 174 8.94 -21.27 -6.80
N ILE A 175 8.19 -20.85 -5.79
CA ILE A 175 6.77 -20.53 -5.86
C ILE A 175 6.64 -19.01 -5.92
N VAL A 176 6.25 -18.49 -7.08
CA VAL A 176 6.18 -17.06 -7.33
C VAL A 176 4.71 -16.63 -7.50
N PRO A 177 4.14 -15.93 -6.50
CA PRO A 177 2.83 -15.33 -6.62
C PRO A 177 2.88 -14.01 -7.40
N ARG A 178 1.99 -13.86 -8.36
CA ARG A 178 1.72 -12.61 -9.07
C ARG A 178 0.35 -12.09 -8.67
N LEU A 179 0.30 -10.86 -8.14
CA LEU A 179 -0.99 -10.24 -7.78
C LEU A 179 -1.81 -9.86 -9.03
N GLY A 180 -1.13 -9.60 -10.14
CA GLY A 180 -1.73 -9.50 -11.47
C GLY A 180 -2.51 -8.22 -11.73
N MET A 181 -1.97 -7.08 -11.28
CA MET A 181 -2.66 -5.79 -11.31
C MET A 181 -1.71 -4.62 -11.48
N PRO A 182 -2.22 -3.44 -11.89
CA PRO A 182 -1.45 -2.20 -11.84
C PRO A 182 -0.87 -2.05 -10.43
N PRO A 183 0.45 -1.78 -10.26
CA PRO A 183 0.98 -1.31 -8.99
C PRO A 183 0.04 -0.25 -8.39
N LEU A 184 -0.14 -0.30 -7.07
CA LEU A 184 -1.02 0.59 -6.30
C LEU A 184 -2.50 0.21 -6.28
N LEU A 185 -3.09 -0.54 -7.22
CA LEU A 185 -4.53 -0.87 -7.13
C LEU A 185 -4.77 -2.32 -6.70
N PRO A 186 -4.94 -2.61 -5.40
CA PRO A 186 -5.18 -3.98 -4.94
C PRO A 186 -6.58 -4.44 -5.36
N PRO A 187 -6.72 -5.74 -5.69
CA PRO A 187 -8.04 -6.29 -5.98
C PRO A 187 -8.89 -6.30 -4.72
N LYS A 188 -10.22 -6.28 -4.91
CA LYS A 188 -11.15 -6.36 -3.78
C LYS A 188 -10.86 -7.57 -2.87
N TRP A 189 -10.58 -8.73 -3.46
CA TRP A 189 -10.28 -9.95 -2.72
C TRP A 189 -9.03 -9.82 -1.84
N ALA A 190 -8.05 -8.99 -2.22
CA ALA A 190 -6.85 -8.75 -1.44
C ALA A 190 -7.19 -7.96 -0.17
N CYS A 191 -8.00 -6.91 -0.32
CA CYS A 191 -8.52 -6.14 0.81
C CYS A 191 -9.35 -7.01 1.75
N GLU A 192 -10.24 -7.84 1.20
CA GLU A 192 -11.07 -8.78 1.96
C GLU A 192 -10.23 -9.82 2.71
N PHE A 193 -9.19 -10.36 2.07
CA PHE A 193 -8.25 -11.30 2.71
C PHE A 193 -7.51 -10.65 3.88
N VAL A 194 -6.87 -9.50 3.65
CA VAL A 194 -6.08 -8.83 4.69
C VAL A 194 -6.99 -8.41 5.85
N ARG A 195 -8.18 -7.86 5.55
CA ARG A 195 -9.16 -7.55 6.59
C ARG A 195 -9.49 -8.79 7.40
N LYS A 196 -9.84 -9.91 6.75
CA LYS A 196 -10.23 -11.16 7.43
C LYS A 196 -9.13 -11.69 8.35
N GLU A 197 -7.87 -11.70 7.89
CA GLU A 197 -6.77 -12.30 8.65
C GLU A 197 -6.28 -11.40 9.79
N LEU A 198 -6.31 -10.08 9.60
CA LEU A 198 -5.77 -9.15 10.60
C LEU A 198 -6.80 -8.67 11.62
N PHE A 199 -8.09 -8.66 11.27
CA PHE A 199 -9.16 -8.16 12.13
C PHE A 199 -9.57 -9.20 13.18
N THR A 200 -9.42 -8.87 14.47
CA THR A 200 -9.98 -9.65 15.59
C THR A 200 -11.31 -9.10 16.10
N SER A 201 -12.07 -9.95 16.77
CA SER A 201 -13.22 -9.53 17.58
C SER A 201 -12.86 -8.34 18.46
N MET A 202 -13.67 -7.30 18.41
CA MET A 202 -13.42 -6.03 19.09
C MET A 202 -14.29 -5.90 20.33
N GLU A 203 -13.72 -5.37 21.42
CA GLU A 203 -14.49 -4.61 22.38
C GLU A 203 -14.69 -3.21 21.81
N GLN A 204 -15.94 -2.77 21.66
CA GLN A 204 -16.21 -1.43 21.16
C GLN A 204 -15.74 -0.41 22.21
N ASN A 205 -14.74 0.38 21.84
CA ASN A 205 -14.32 1.52 22.63
C ASN A 205 -14.79 2.79 21.90
N GLY A 206 -15.97 3.29 22.25
CA GLY A 206 -16.66 4.42 21.59
C GLY A 206 -15.97 5.79 21.73
N LYS A 207 -14.65 5.81 21.95
CA LYS A 207 -13.86 7.01 22.25
C LYS A 207 -13.37 7.75 20.99
N TYR A 208 -13.35 7.10 19.82
CA TYR A 208 -12.70 7.59 18.61
C TYR A 208 -13.64 7.61 17.38
N ASN A 209 -14.71 8.40 17.43
CA ASN A 209 -15.69 8.48 16.33
C ASN A 209 -15.25 9.44 15.21
N ARG A 210 -14.53 10.52 15.54
CA ARG A 210 -14.02 11.51 14.59
C ARG A 210 -12.49 11.58 14.70
N ILE A 211 -11.77 11.16 13.66
CA ILE A 211 -10.30 10.99 13.70
C ILE A 211 -9.63 11.91 12.68
N TYR A 212 -8.60 12.64 13.10
CA TYR A 212 -7.65 13.28 12.20
C TYR A 212 -6.32 12.52 12.25
N ILE A 213 -5.93 11.89 11.13
CA ILE A 213 -4.65 11.19 11.02
C ILE A 213 -3.60 12.19 10.55
N SER A 214 -2.65 12.48 11.43
CA SER A 214 -1.54 13.39 11.17
C SER A 214 -0.46 12.73 10.31
N ARG A 215 0.23 13.56 9.50
CA ARG A 215 1.50 13.22 8.85
C ARG A 215 2.68 14.03 9.42
N GLY A 216 2.55 14.63 10.60
CA GLY A 216 3.57 15.51 11.18
C GLY A 216 4.94 14.82 11.37
N SER A 217 4.95 13.51 11.63
CA SER A 217 6.14 12.66 11.74
C SER A 217 6.72 12.19 10.40
N ALA A 218 6.00 12.39 9.28
CA ALA A 218 6.42 11.90 7.97
C ALA A 218 7.48 12.81 7.33
N LYS A 219 8.27 12.25 6.41
CA LYS A 219 9.30 13.01 5.68
C LYS A 219 8.73 14.00 4.65
N HIS A 220 7.51 13.78 4.18
CA HIS A 220 6.92 14.50 3.04
C HIS A 220 5.39 14.42 3.03
N ARG A 221 4.74 15.29 2.23
CA ARG A 221 3.29 15.49 2.17
C ARG A 221 2.71 15.92 3.52
N LYS A 222 3.40 16.84 4.19
CA LYS A 222 2.95 17.42 5.45
C LYS A 222 2.04 18.61 5.18
N ILE A 223 1.13 18.86 6.12
CA ILE A 223 0.40 20.13 6.19
C ILE A 223 1.28 21.12 6.95
N LYS A 224 1.62 22.26 6.34
CA LYS A 224 2.46 23.27 7.00
C LYS A 224 1.75 23.97 8.14
N ASN A 225 0.48 24.31 7.96
CA ASN A 225 -0.36 24.90 8.99
C ASN A 225 -1.13 23.82 9.78
N GLU A 226 -0.47 22.70 10.12
CA GLU A 226 -1.14 21.55 10.77
C GLU A 226 -1.74 21.93 12.13
N ASP A 227 -1.11 22.83 12.89
CA ASP A 227 -1.62 23.23 14.20
C ASP A 227 -2.97 23.96 14.08
N GLU A 228 -3.12 24.85 13.09
CA GLU A 228 -4.38 25.53 12.79
C GLU A 228 -5.46 24.53 12.35
N VAL A 229 -5.11 23.60 11.46
CA VAL A 229 -6.04 22.55 10.98
C VAL A 229 -6.46 21.64 12.13
N SER A 230 -5.51 21.20 12.94
CA SER A 230 -5.77 20.33 14.09
C SER A 230 -6.63 21.02 15.13
N GLN A 231 -6.37 22.30 15.42
CA GLN A 231 -7.18 23.08 16.32
C GLN A 231 -8.60 23.25 15.78
N PHE A 232 -8.76 23.60 14.51
CA PHE A 232 -10.06 23.71 13.85
C PHE A 232 -10.86 22.39 13.92
N LEU A 233 -10.24 21.27 13.53
CA LEU A 233 -10.87 19.95 13.59
C LEU A 233 -11.20 19.53 15.03
N ASN A 234 -10.37 19.89 16.00
CA ASN A 234 -10.62 19.59 17.42
C ASN A 234 -11.89 20.26 17.95
N HIS A 235 -12.18 21.51 17.54
CA HIS A 235 -13.45 22.18 17.88
C HIS A 235 -14.67 21.45 17.30
N LEU A 236 -14.48 20.65 16.24
CA LEU A 236 -15.52 19.80 15.63
C LEU A 236 -15.53 18.37 16.20
N GLY A 237 -14.83 18.13 17.30
CA GLY A 237 -14.78 16.86 18.02
C GLY A 237 -13.80 15.84 17.44
N PHE A 238 -12.94 16.22 16.49
CA PHE A 238 -11.91 15.33 15.97
C PHE A 238 -10.75 15.18 16.96
N GLN A 239 -10.19 13.98 17.00
CA GLN A 239 -9.00 13.66 17.76
C GLN A 239 -7.82 13.44 16.79
N LYS A 240 -6.74 14.21 16.99
CA LYS A 240 -5.49 14.04 16.23
C LYS A 240 -4.78 12.78 16.69
N ILE A 241 -4.41 11.92 15.76
CA ILE A 241 -3.60 10.72 16.00
C ILE A 241 -2.43 10.65 15.02
N THR A 242 -1.38 9.94 15.43
CA THR A 242 -0.24 9.56 14.58
C THR A 242 -0.14 8.04 14.63
N LEU A 243 -0.47 7.36 13.52
CA LEU A 243 -0.65 5.90 13.50
C LEU A 243 0.62 5.14 13.91
N GLU A 244 1.80 5.69 13.63
CA GLU A 244 3.09 5.10 13.98
C GLU A 244 3.28 4.90 15.49
N ASN A 245 2.51 5.62 16.33
CA ASN A 245 2.55 5.48 17.79
C ASN A 245 1.70 4.30 18.31
N TYR A 246 0.93 3.65 17.44
CA TYR A 246 -0.03 2.61 17.81
C TYR A 246 0.40 1.24 17.29
N THR A 247 0.12 0.19 18.07
CA THR A 247 0.23 -1.21 17.67
C THR A 247 -0.68 -1.52 16.49
N LEU A 248 -0.43 -2.60 15.73
CA LEU A 248 -1.37 -3.07 14.69
C LEU A 248 -2.81 -3.20 15.21
N ASN A 249 -3.00 -3.78 16.39
CA ASN A 249 -4.33 -3.99 16.96
C ASN A 249 -5.02 -2.66 17.33
N GLU A 250 -4.26 -1.72 17.89
CA GLU A 250 -4.79 -0.38 18.21
C GLU A 250 -5.14 0.39 16.94
N GLN A 251 -4.31 0.33 15.89
CA GLN A 251 -4.63 0.94 14.60
C GLN A 251 -5.93 0.36 14.01
N ILE A 252 -6.08 -0.97 14.04
CA ILE A 252 -7.32 -1.63 13.60
C ILE A 252 -8.53 -1.14 14.40
N GLN A 253 -8.42 -1.09 15.73
CA GLN A 253 -9.50 -0.65 16.62
C GLN A 253 -9.90 0.80 16.37
N LEU A 254 -8.92 1.71 16.22
CA LEU A 254 -9.16 3.12 15.94
C LEU A 254 -9.95 3.28 14.64
N ILE A 255 -9.49 2.64 13.56
CA ILE A 255 -10.09 2.81 12.24
C ILE A 255 -11.45 2.10 12.13
N ALA A 256 -11.60 0.93 12.77
CA ALA A 256 -12.86 0.21 12.78
C ALA A 256 -13.96 0.89 13.59
N SER A 257 -13.59 1.73 14.57
CA SER A 257 -14.53 2.48 15.40
C SER A 257 -14.97 3.81 14.76
N ALA A 258 -14.14 4.39 13.89
CA ALA A 258 -14.36 5.71 13.32
C ALA A 258 -15.62 5.83 12.45
N ASP A 259 -16.37 6.92 12.65
CA ASP A 259 -17.46 7.37 11.78
C ASP A 259 -16.93 8.27 10.65
N ILE A 260 -15.89 9.05 10.94
CA ILE A 260 -15.23 9.92 9.98
C ILE A 260 -13.73 10.04 10.23
N ILE A 261 -12.96 10.02 9.15
CA ILE A 261 -11.51 10.12 9.14
C ILE A 261 -11.13 11.29 8.22
N VAL A 262 -10.29 12.20 8.70
CA VAL A 262 -9.60 13.22 7.89
C VAL A 262 -8.12 12.86 7.87
N SER A 263 -7.49 12.82 6.70
CA SER A 263 -6.06 12.49 6.62
C SER A 263 -5.42 13.06 5.37
N PRO A 264 -4.21 13.62 5.46
CA PRO A 264 -3.35 13.76 4.29
C PRO A 264 -3.06 12.41 3.62
N HIS A 265 -2.89 12.40 2.30
CA HIS A 265 -2.57 11.19 1.53
C HIS A 265 -1.29 10.51 2.05
N GLY A 266 -1.40 9.21 2.37
CA GLY A 266 -0.24 8.41 2.68
C GLY A 266 -0.56 6.99 3.13
N ALA A 267 0.50 6.18 3.27
CA ALA A 267 0.41 4.73 3.45
C ALA A 267 -0.47 4.26 4.63
N GLY A 268 -0.59 5.07 5.70
CA GLY A 268 -1.46 4.76 6.84
C GLY A 268 -2.94 4.59 6.48
N LEU A 269 -3.40 5.19 5.36
CA LEU A 269 -4.75 5.00 4.84
C LEU A 269 -5.00 3.59 4.27
N ALA A 270 -3.98 2.73 4.15
CA ALA A 270 -4.20 1.30 3.92
C ALA A 270 -5.11 0.68 4.99
N ASN A 271 -5.09 1.22 6.22
CA ASN A 271 -5.95 0.76 7.32
C ASN A 271 -7.46 0.99 7.07
N LEU A 272 -7.86 1.79 6.06
CA LEU A 272 -9.29 1.94 5.72
C LEU A 272 -9.98 0.61 5.41
N ILE A 273 -9.23 -0.44 5.06
CA ILE A 273 -9.77 -1.80 4.95
C ILE A 273 -10.43 -2.32 6.23
N PHE A 274 -10.17 -1.71 7.38
CA PHE A 274 -10.74 -2.06 8.68
C PHE A 274 -11.95 -1.20 9.08
N ALA A 275 -12.18 -0.09 8.39
CA ALA A 275 -13.32 0.81 8.64
C ALA A 275 -14.66 0.08 8.45
N LYS A 276 -15.70 0.53 9.13
CA LYS A 276 -17.06 0.01 8.94
C LYS A 276 -17.69 0.62 7.68
N PRO A 277 -18.58 -0.10 6.98
CA PRO A 277 -19.33 0.47 5.87
C PRO A 277 -20.03 1.78 6.28
N GLY A 278 -20.00 2.80 5.41
CA GLY A 278 -20.53 4.13 5.68
C GLY A 278 -19.62 5.07 6.47
N THR A 279 -18.43 4.62 6.92
CA THR A 279 -17.41 5.55 7.44
C THR A 279 -17.05 6.56 6.35
N LYS A 280 -16.94 7.83 6.75
CA LYS A 280 -16.55 8.93 5.86
C LYS A 280 -15.04 9.10 5.86
N ILE A 281 -14.46 9.33 4.69
CA ILE A 281 -13.05 9.67 4.54
C ILE A 281 -12.92 10.98 3.79
N ILE A 282 -12.21 11.94 4.38
CA ILE A 282 -11.78 13.18 3.73
C ILE A 282 -10.28 13.10 3.53
N GLU A 283 -9.87 12.82 2.30
CA GLU A 283 -8.47 12.71 1.93
C GLU A 283 -7.90 14.07 1.49
N LEU A 284 -6.77 14.48 2.06
CA LEU A 284 -6.12 15.75 1.74
C LEU A 284 -4.92 15.52 0.81
N PHE A 285 -4.96 16.12 -0.38
CA PHE A 285 -3.92 16.02 -1.39
C PHE A 285 -3.10 17.30 -1.51
N ASN A 286 -1.82 17.14 -1.86
CA ASN A 286 -1.02 18.26 -2.35
C ASN A 286 -1.43 18.53 -3.82
N PRO A 287 -1.38 19.78 -4.28
CA PRO A 287 -1.90 20.15 -5.61
C PRO A 287 -1.02 19.70 -6.77
N SER A 288 0.20 19.21 -6.49
CA SER A 288 1.13 18.76 -7.53
C SER A 288 1.04 17.26 -7.82
N TRP A 289 0.27 16.51 -7.02
CA TRP A 289 0.12 15.08 -7.19
C TRP A 289 -1.11 14.52 -6.46
N ALA A 290 -1.97 13.82 -7.20
CA ALA A 290 -3.10 13.07 -6.68
C ALA A 290 -3.23 11.73 -7.41
N ILE A 291 -3.71 10.71 -6.69
CA ILE A 291 -3.92 9.36 -7.22
C ILE A 291 -5.23 8.81 -6.63
N PRO A 292 -6.10 8.15 -7.42
CA PRO A 292 -7.39 7.63 -6.93
C PRO A 292 -7.27 6.33 -6.11
N LEU A 293 -6.18 6.19 -5.37
CA LEU A 293 -5.83 5.00 -4.62
C LEU A 293 -6.89 4.65 -3.56
N TYR A 294 -7.12 5.58 -2.66
CA TYR A 294 -8.06 5.38 -1.55
C TYR A 294 -9.50 5.63 -1.96
N TRP A 295 -9.76 6.26 -3.12
CA TRP A 295 -11.07 6.21 -3.77
C TRP A 295 -11.47 4.77 -4.09
N VAL A 296 -10.59 4.02 -4.78
CA VAL A 296 -10.85 2.61 -5.12
C VAL A 296 -10.99 1.76 -3.85
N LEU A 297 -10.10 1.97 -2.87
CA LEU A 297 -10.17 1.25 -1.59
C LEU A 297 -11.49 1.52 -0.84
N SER A 298 -11.96 2.76 -0.86
CA SER A 298 -13.23 3.17 -0.25
C SER A 298 -14.41 2.50 -0.93
N ASN A 299 -14.40 2.39 -2.26
CA ASN A 299 -15.42 1.64 -3.01
C ASN A 299 -15.44 0.15 -2.60
N TRP A 300 -14.27 -0.47 -2.42
CA TRP A 300 -14.16 -1.86 -1.95
C TRP A 300 -14.73 -2.09 -0.56
N CYS A 301 -14.61 -1.08 0.30
CA CYS A 301 -15.04 -1.16 1.70
C CYS A 301 -16.41 -0.52 1.96
N ASN A 302 -17.10 -0.03 0.92
CA ASN A 302 -18.35 0.73 1.00
C ASN A 302 -18.25 1.96 1.93
N LEU A 303 -17.21 2.78 1.74
CA LEU A 303 -16.98 4.02 2.48
C LEU A 303 -17.47 5.24 1.69
N ASP A 304 -17.82 6.31 2.40
CA ASP A 304 -18.19 7.58 1.78
C ASP A 304 -16.92 8.43 1.59
N TYR A 305 -16.46 8.57 0.35
CA TYR A 305 -15.19 9.24 0.07
C TYR A 305 -15.36 10.68 -0.41
N TYR A 306 -14.56 11.55 0.18
CA TYR A 306 -14.39 12.95 -0.14
C TYR A 306 -12.89 13.24 -0.22
N PHE A 307 -12.53 14.30 -0.95
CA PHE A 307 -11.16 14.76 -0.98
C PHE A 307 -11.10 16.29 -1.03
N TYR A 308 -9.96 16.82 -0.62
CA TYR A 308 -9.63 18.24 -0.68
C TYR A 308 -8.20 18.39 -1.20
N ILE A 309 -8.02 19.24 -2.21
CA ILE A 309 -6.70 19.59 -2.73
C ILE A 309 -6.26 20.89 -2.04
N GLY A 310 -5.16 20.82 -1.31
CA GLY A 310 -4.56 21.97 -0.64
C GLY A 310 -3.80 22.88 -1.59
N ASP A 311 -3.19 23.92 -1.02
CA ASP A 311 -2.38 24.88 -1.75
C ASP A 311 -0.90 24.46 -1.78
N PRO A 312 -0.16 24.85 -2.84
CA PRO A 312 1.24 24.48 -2.98
C PRO A 312 2.08 25.22 -1.95
N VAL A 313 3.04 24.52 -1.33
CA VAL A 313 4.05 25.18 -0.50
C VAL A 313 5.44 25.03 -1.14
N GLY A 314 6.00 26.17 -1.54
CA GLY A 314 7.30 26.25 -2.19
C GLY A 314 7.31 25.63 -3.59
N SER A 315 8.52 25.43 -4.13
CA SER A 315 8.75 24.85 -5.46
C SER A 315 9.58 23.56 -5.32
N PRO A 316 8.94 22.41 -5.04
CA PRO A 316 9.64 21.18 -4.74
C PRO A 316 10.21 20.52 -6.00
N SER A 317 11.39 19.91 -5.88
CA SER A 317 12.02 19.14 -6.96
C SER A 317 11.28 17.84 -7.28
N PHE A 318 10.46 17.32 -6.34
CA PHE A 318 9.68 16.10 -6.49
C PHE A 318 8.20 16.34 -6.15
N PRO A 319 7.34 16.60 -7.16
CA PRO A 319 5.91 16.91 -6.98
C PRO A 319 5.15 15.95 -6.04
N VAL A 320 5.39 14.64 -6.11
CA VAL A 320 4.76 13.62 -5.26
C VAL A 320 5.11 13.72 -3.76
N ARG A 321 6.19 14.41 -3.42
CA ARG A 321 6.68 14.60 -2.04
C ARG A 321 6.38 16.00 -1.48
N SER A 322 5.66 16.84 -2.22
CA SER A 322 5.39 18.22 -1.84
C SER A 322 4.57 18.29 -0.55
N ASP A 323 4.96 19.21 0.34
CA ASP A 323 4.10 19.65 1.43
C ASP A 323 2.98 20.56 0.90
N MET A 324 1.97 20.81 1.72
CA MET A 324 0.79 21.60 1.35
C MET A 324 0.35 22.50 2.50
N SER A 325 -0.49 23.50 2.20
CA SER A 325 -1.27 24.23 3.19
C SER A 325 -2.77 24.01 2.95
N ILE A 326 -3.56 24.12 4.01
CA ILE A 326 -5.00 23.87 3.96
C ILE A 326 -5.72 25.16 4.33
N GLN A 327 -6.66 25.57 3.48
CA GLN A 327 -7.52 26.71 3.77
C GLN A 327 -8.73 26.26 4.59
N LEU A 328 -8.86 26.75 5.82
CA LEU A 328 -9.91 26.32 6.75
C LEU A 328 -11.34 26.55 6.23
N PRO A 329 -11.67 27.68 5.55
CA PRO A 329 -13.02 27.86 5.00
C PRO A 329 -13.39 26.79 3.96
N GLN A 330 -12.43 26.36 3.15
CA GLN A 330 -12.64 25.36 2.11
C GLN A 330 -12.70 23.95 2.71
N LEU A 331 -11.85 23.66 3.70
CA LEU A 331 -11.96 22.41 4.47
C LEU A 331 -13.33 22.30 5.16
N LYS A 332 -13.84 23.41 5.72
CA LYS A 332 -15.18 23.50 6.31
C LYS A 332 -16.27 23.12 5.31
N ASN A 333 -16.21 23.62 4.07
CA ASN A 333 -17.17 23.24 3.03
C ASN A 333 -17.16 21.73 2.75
N VAL A 334 -15.98 21.10 2.71
CA VAL A 334 -15.89 19.64 2.49
C VAL A 334 -16.43 18.85 3.68
N LEU A 335 -16.20 19.32 4.90
CA LEU A 335 -16.77 18.73 6.12
C LEU A 335 -18.31 18.84 6.13
N GLU A 336 -18.86 19.98 5.73
CA GLU A 336 -20.31 20.18 5.60
C GLU A 336 -20.92 19.23 4.56
N LEU A 337 -20.24 19.00 3.43
CA LEU A 337 -20.64 17.99 2.43
C LEU A 337 -20.63 16.57 3.00
N ALA A 338 -19.71 16.27 3.90
CA ALA A 338 -19.66 15.00 4.62
C ALA A 338 -20.67 14.92 5.78
N GLY A 339 -21.45 15.97 6.05
CA GLY A 339 -22.47 16.02 7.10
C GLY A 339 -21.91 16.17 8.52
N VAL A 340 -20.78 16.87 8.66
CA VAL A 340 -20.06 17.07 9.94
C VAL A 340 -20.58 18.22 10.77
#